data_AF-A0A7C4RD16-F1
#
_entry.id   AF-A0A7C4RD16-F1
#
_cell.length_a   1.000
_cell.length_b   1.000
_cell.length_c   1.000
_cell.angle_alpha   90.00
_cell.angle_beta   90.00
_cell.angle_gamma   90.00
#
_symmetry.space_group_name_H-M   'P 1'
#
loop_
_entity.id
_entity.type
_entity.pdbx_description
1 polymer ?
#
loop_
_entity_poly.entity_id
_entity_poly.type
_entity_poly.pdbx_seq_one_letter_code
_entity_poly.pdbx_strand_id
1 'polypeptide(L)'
;MAEEEKSLIELAIGPYEINAYSGPLLADKIYFRHFRPVELYLAREFIRKAIIPGTYYFDVYLLTDEAKDWMRRNPEEFWKITIPYAHRIDAVCFTEEKIYLIEFKIRLKYSAIGQLQGYLDWFKRDYHPTKPVELVVVAAYDRPELHETLERLGIKLILLR
;
A
#
# COMPACT_ATOMS: atom_id res chain seq x y z
N MET A 1 -13.34 -14.18 1.97
CA MET A 1 -13.72 -12.81 1.58
C MET A 1 -15.05 -12.90 0.85
N ALA A 2 -16.05 -12.17 1.34
CA ALA A 2 -17.34 -12.04 0.69
C ALA A 2 -17.19 -11.31 -0.67
N GLU A 3 -18.18 -11.45 -1.55
CA GLU A 3 -18.12 -11.02 -2.95
C GLU A 3 -17.98 -9.50 -3.13
N GLU A 4 -18.48 -8.71 -2.17
CA GLU A 4 -18.30 -7.25 -2.10
C GLU A 4 -16.90 -6.82 -1.60
N GLU A 5 -16.19 -7.69 -0.86
CA GLU A 5 -14.81 -7.43 -0.37
C GLU A 5 -13.75 -7.62 -1.47
N LYS A 6 -14.09 -8.33 -2.56
CA LYS A 6 -13.23 -8.50 -3.75
C LYS A 6 -13.14 -7.24 -4.60
N SER A 7 -14.21 -6.44 -4.68
CA SER A 7 -14.36 -5.40 -5.72
C SER A 7 -13.40 -4.21 -5.59
N LEU A 8 -12.72 -4.05 -4.45
CA LEU A 8 -11.80 -2.93 -4.21
C LEU A 8 -10.32 -3.32 -4.38
N ILE A 9 -9.99 -4.59 -4.15
CA ILE A 9 -8.72 -5.18 -4.61
C ILE A 9 -8.71 -5.30 -6.15
N GLU A 10 -9.86 -5.44 -6.80
CA GLU A 10 -9.97 -5.48 -8.27
C GLU A 10 -9.47 -4.20 -8.96
N LEU A 11 -9.46 -3.06 -8.27
CA LEU A 11 -8.92 -1.80 -8.81
C LEU A 11 -7.42 -1.63 -8.56
N ALA A 12 -6.85 -2.46 -7.68
CA ALA A 12 -5.43 -2.48 -7.40
C ALA A 12 -4.67 -3.10 -8.58
N ILE A 13 -3.39 -2.79 -8.67
CA ILE A 13 -2.49 -3.37 -9.66
C ILE A 13 -1.89 -4.64 -9.06
N GLY A 14 -2.36 -5.80 -9.52
CA GLY A 14 -1.99 -7.12 -9.00
C GLY A 14 -3.09 -8.15 -9.24
N PRO A 15 -3.01 -9.34 -8.63
CA PRO A 15 -1.95 -9.78 -7.72
C PRO A 15 -0.61 -10.02 -8.41
N TYR A 16 0.49 -9.79 -7.69
CA TYR A 16 1.83 -10.23 -8.08
C TYR A 16 2.46 -11.09 -6.99
N GLU A 17 2.80 -12.33 -7.32
CA GLU A 17 3.59 -13.20 -6.43
C GLU A 17 5.05 -12.76 -6.44
N ILE A 18 5.52 -12.17 -5.34
CA ILE A 18 6.89 -11.68 -5.19
C ILE A 18 7.68 -12.60 -4.27
N ASN A 19 8.77 -13.15 -4.80
CA ASN A 19 9.75 -13.93 -4.06
C ASN A 19 11.15 -13.70 -4.66
N ALA A 20 12.18 -14.36 -4.12
CA ALA A 20 13.57 -14.18 -4.55
C ALA A 20 13.81 -14.45 -6.05
N TYR A 21 12.95 -15.24 -6.70
CA TYR A 21 13.01 -15.52 -8.13
C TYR A 21 12.16 -14.55 -8.97
N SER A 22 10.89 -14.35 -8.60
CA SER A 22 9.95 -13.54 -9.38
C SER A 22 10.17 -12.03 -9.21
N GLY A 23 10.66 -11.58 -8.05
CA GLY A 23 10.91 -10.18 -7.74
C GLY A 23 11.78 -9.48 -8.79
N PRO A 24 12.99 -9.99 -9.09
CA PRO A 24 13.84 -9.42 -10.14
C PRO A 24 13.21 -9.38 -11.54
N LEU A 25 12.36 -10.36 -11.86
CA LEU A 25 11.71 -10.47 -13.17
C LEU A 25 10.51 -9.54 -13.33
N LEU A 26 9.85 -9.19 -12.22
CA LEU A 26 8.62 -8.41 -12.19
C LEU A 26 8.85 -6.93 -11.87
N ALA A 27 9.92 -6.57 -11.16
CA ALA A 27 10.15 -5.21 -10.68
C ALA A 27 9.95 -4.13 -11.76
N ASP A 28 10.50 -4.32 -12.97
CA ASP A 28 10.38 -3.34 -14.05
C ASP A 28 9.08 -3.46 -14.88
N LYS A 29 8.32 -4.54 -14.67
CA LYS A 29 7.05 -4.82 -15.35
C LYS A 29 5.83 -4.31 -14.58
N ILE A 30 5.95 -4.12 -13.28
CA ILE A 30 4.87 -3.56 -12.45
C ILE A 30 4.71 -2.08 -12.81
N TYR A 31 3.48 -1.73 -13.15
CA TYR A 31 3.08 -0.35 -13.37
C TYR A 31 2.63 0.27 -12.06
N PHE A 32 3.07 1.51 -11.78
CA PHE A 32 2.68 2.27 -10.60
C PHE A 32 2.11 3.61 -11.08
N ARG A 33 0.86 3.93 -10.76
CA ARG A 33 0.18 5.09 -11.38
C ARG A 33 0.68 6.43 -10.86
N HIS A 34 1.07 6.51 -9.59
CA HIS A 34 1.33 7.80 -8.92
C HIS A 34 2.73 8.00 -8.39
N PHE A 35 3.58 7.00 -8.46
CA PHE A 35 4.91 7.09 -7.89
C PHE A 35 5.74 8.12 -8.66
N ARG A 36 6.37 9.05 -7.96
CA ARG A 36 7.38 9.91 -8.58
C ARG A 36 8.57 9.05 -9.02
N PRO A 37 9.38 9.48 -10.01
CA PRO A 37 10.46 8.65 -10.57
C PRO A 37 11.39 8.01 -9.52
N VAL A 38 11.73 8.76 -8.47
CA VAL A 38 12.60 8.24 -7.40
C VAL A 38 11.85 7.25 -6.49
N GLU A 39 10.56 7.48 -6.22
CA GLU A 39 9.75 6.56 -5.39
C GLU A 39 9.54 5.25 -6.15
N LEU A 40 9.36 5.35 -7.47
CA LEU A 40 9.28 4.20 -8.36
C LEU A 40 10.57 3.38 -8.30
N TYR A 41 11.74 4.02 -8.36
CA TYR A 41 13.01 3.31 -8.19
C TYR A 41 13.07 2.57 -6.85
N LEU A 42 12.71 3.22 -5.76
CA LEU A 42 12.70 2.64 -4.41
C LEU A 42 11.77 1.42 -4.32
N ALA A 43 10.55 1.54 -4.86
CA ALA A 43 9.58 0.45 -4.91
C ALA A 43 10.09 -0.72 -5.74
N ARG A 44 10.66 -0.45 -6.93
CA ARG A 44 11.24 -1.48 -7.79
C ARG A 44 12.39 -2.20 -7.11
N GLU A 45 13.28 -1.50 -6.43
CA GLU A 45 14.36 -2.11 -5.66
C GLU A 45 13.83 -2.99 -4.53
N PHE A 46 12.78 -2.55 -3.84
CA PHE A 46 12.15 -3.31 -2.77
C PHE A 46 11.55 -4.63 -3.29
N ILE A 47 10.88 -4.59 -4.44
CA ILE A 47 10.32 -5.76 -5.12
C ILE A 47 11.42 -6.66 -5.71
N ARG A 48 12.42 -6.07 -6.36
CA ARG A 48 13.57 -6.77 -6.95
C ARG A 48 14.31 -7.60 -5.91
N LYS A 49 14.51 -7.05 -4.71
CA LYS A 49 15.17 -7.73 -3.59
C LYS A 49 14.25 -8.66 -2.80
N ALA A 50 12.96 -8.70 -3.13
CA ALA A 50 11.93 -9.47 -2.43
C ALA A 50 12.02 -9.32 -0.90
N ILE A 51 12.18 -8.08 -0.43
CA ILE A 51 12.45 -7.76 0.99
C ILE A 51 11.38 -8.34 1.91
N ILE A 52 10.11 -8.32 1.46
CA ILE A 52 9.01 -9.06 2.06
C ILE A 52 8.42 -9.92 0.95
N PRO A 53 8.62 -11.25 0.96
CA PRO A 53 7.97 -12.14 0.00
C PRO A 53 6.47 -12.26 0.29
N GLY A 54 5.65 -12.39 -0.77
CA GLY A 54 4.21 -12.57 -0.65
C GLY A 54 3.44 -12.12 -1.89
N THR A 55 2.10 -12.07 -1.76
CA THR A 55 1.20 -11.61 -2.82
C THR A 55 0.98 -10.10 -2.71
N TYR A 56 1.44 -9.35 -3.71
CA TYR A 56 1.37 -7.89 -3.74
C TYR A 56 0.20 -7.36 -4.56
N TYR A 57 -0.41 -6.31 -4.02
CA TYR A 57 -1.33 -5.43 -4.70
C TYR A 57 -0.82 -4.00 -4.54
N PHE A 58 -0.68 -3.25 -5.63
CA PHE A 58 -0.25 -1.85 -5.62
C PHE A 58 -1.43 -0.92 -5.89
N ASP A 59 -1.31 0.34 -5.46
CA ASP A 59 -2.35 1.34 -5.65
C ASP A 59 -3.71 0.89 -5.09
N VAL A 60 -3.71 0.33 -3.87
CA VAL A 60 -4.93 -0.21 -3.24
C VAL A 60 -5.80 0.94 -2.76
N TYR A 61 -7.00 1.07 -3.30
CA TYR A 61 -7.92 2.13 -2.97
C TYR A 61 -8.74 1.81 -1.71
N LEU A 62 -8.91 2.83 -0.88
CA LEU A 62 -9.73 2.85 0.32
C LEU A 62 -10.85 3.87 0.08
N LEU A 63 -12.09 3.39 -0.03
CA LEU A 63 -13.19 4.25 -0.45
C LEU A 63 -13.77 5.00 0.75
N THR A 64 -13.72 6.33 0.67
CA THR A 64 -14.46 7.19 1.60
C THR A 64 -15.97 7.02 1.45
N ASP A 65 -16.72 7.40 2.47
CA ASP A 65 -18.19 7.33 2.41
C ASP A 65 -18.73 8.26 1.33
N GLU A 66 -18.05 9.39 1.09
CA GLU A 66 -18.29 10.28 -0.05
C GLU A 66 -18.02 9.59 -1.39
N ALA A 67 -16.88 8.90 -1.53
CA ALA A 67 -16.62 8.11 -2.73
C ALA A 67 -17.72 7.05 -2.95
N LYS A 68 -18.11 6.29 -1.92
CA LYS A 68 -19.18 5.29 -2.00
C LYS A 68 -20.53 5.92 -2.39
N ASP A 69 -20.84 7.11 -1.91
CA ASP A 69 -22.06 7.83 -2.28
C ASP A 69 -22.03 8.31 -3.75
N TRP A 70 -20.91 8.87 -4.21
CA TRP A 70 -20.71 9.24 -5.61
C TRP A 70 -20.88 8.05 -6.56
N MET A 71 -20.28 6.91 -6.18
CA MET A 71 -20.37 5.65 -6.89
C MET A 71 -21.82 5.18 -7.10
N ARG A 72 -22.64 5.27 -6.05
CA ARG A 72 -24.07 4.89 -6.12
C ARG A 72 -24.87 5.82 -7.02
N ARG A 73 -24.55 7.12 -7.03
CA ARG A 73 -25.30 8.13 -7.80
C ARG A 73 -24.92 8.17 -9.28
N ASN A 74 -23.67 7.85 -9.62
CA ASN A 74 -23.14 7.99 -10.98
C ASN A 74 -22.33 6.74 -11.40
N PRO A 75 -22.97 5.58 -11.57
CA PRO A 75 -22.26 4.32 -11.82
C PRO A 75 -21.47 4.29 -13.14
N GLU A 76 -21.87 5.04 -14.17
CA GLU A 76 -21.21 5.04 -15.48
C GLU A 76 -19.94 5.92 -15.55
N GLU A 77 -19.87 7.00 -14.76
CA GLU A 77 -18.72 7.92 -14.69
C GLU A 77 -17.83 7.71 -13.47
N PHE A 78 -18.25 6.76 -12.63
CA PHE A 78 -17.78 6.42 -11.31
C PHE A 78 -16.29 6.61 -11.12
N TRP A 79 -15.44 5.98 -11.94
CA TRP A 79 -14.02 5.84 -11.61
C TRP A 79 -13.25 7.16 -11.74
N LYS A 80 -13.59 8.01 -12.70
CA LYS A 80 -12.90 9.30 -12.89
C LYS A 80 -13.21 10.28 -11.76
N ILE A 81 -14.44 10.20 -11.25
CA ILE A 81 -14.95 11.11 -10.22
C ILE A 81 -14.58 10.62 -8.82
N THR A 82 -14.48 9.30 -8.60
CA THR A 82 -14.33 8.72 -7.24
C THR A 82 -12.88 8.60 -6.78
N ILE A 83 -11.93 8.39 -7.69
CA ILE A 83 -10.48 8.31 -7.38
C ILE A 83 -9.99 9.51 -6.55
N PRO A 84 -10.33 10.78 -6.89
CA PRO A 84 -9.94 11.94 -6.09
C PRO A 84 -10.41 11.92 -4.63
N TYR A 85 -11.51 11.23 -4.33
CA TYR A 85 -12.10 11.13 -2.99
C TYR A 85 -11.67 9.87 -2.25
N ALA A 86 -10.92 8.97 -2.89
CA ALA A 86 -10.41 7.76 -2.26
C ALA A 86 -9.04 8.00 -1.63
N HIS A 87 -8.79 7.36 -0.49
CA HIS A 87 -7.42 7.17 -0.03
C HIS A 87 -6.78 6.03 -0.84
N ARG A 88 -5.46 6.01 -0.90
CA ARG A 88 -4.72 4.98 -1.63
C ARG A 88 -3.50 4.57 -0.83
N ILE A 89 -3.37 3.26 -0.62
CA ILE A 89 -2.19 2.63 -0.06
C ILE A 89 -1.24 2.34 -1.22
N ASP A 90 0.02 2.68 -1.06
CA ASP A 90 1.06 2.43 -2.06
C ASP A 90 1.16 0.93 -2.40
N ALA A 91 1.25 0.06 -1.39
CA ALA A 91 1.17 -1.38 -1.57
C ALA A 91 0.58 -2.12 -0.36
N VAL A 92 -0.09 -3.24 -0.66
CA VAL A 92 -0.53 -4.23 0.32
C VAL A 92 0.11 -5.57 -0.04
N CYS A 93 0.75 -6.21 0.93
CA CYS A 93 1.33 -7.53 0.77
C CYS A 93 0.67 -8.54 1.70
N PHE A 94 0.13 -9.61 1.13
CA PHE A 94 -0.41 -10.74 1.88
C PHE A 94 0.65 -11.83 1.99
N THR A 95 0.93 -12.26 3.22
CA THR A 95 1.73 -13.45 3.50
C THR A 95 0.86 -14.52 4.15
N GLU A 96 1.43 -15.69 4.43
CA GLU A 96 0.72 -16.75 5.16
C GLU A 96 0.26 -16.26 6.54
N GLU A 97 1.12 -15.53 7.26
CA GLU A 97 0.88 -15.13 8.64
C GLU A 97 0.24 -13.73 8.78
N LYS A 98 0.55 -12.80 7.88
CA LYS A 98 0.31 -11.36 8.10
C LYS A 98 -0.10 -10.62 6.83
N ILE A 99 -0.61 -9.40 7.02
CA ILE A 99 -0.85 -8.42 5.95
C ILE A 99 0.04 -7.21 6.23
N TYR A 100 0.79 -6.76 5.24
CA TYR A 100 1.62 -5.56 5.34
C TYR A 100 0.98 -4.41 4.56
N LEU A 101 0.75 -3.28 5.21
CA LEU A 101 0.45 -2.01 4.53
C LEU A 101 1.77 -1.24 4.40
N ILE A 102 2.18 -0.97 3.17
CA ILE A 102 3.51 -0.45 2.85
C ILE A 102 3.35 0.94 2.23
N GLU A 103 4.07 1.91 2.78
CA GLU A 103 4.19 3.28 2.24
C GLU A 103 5.63 3.54 1.81
N PHE A 104 5.84 4.02 0.58
CA PHE A 104 7.17 4.35 0.06
C PHE A 104 7.40 5.86 0.12
N LYS A 105 8.50 6.28 0.76
CA LYS A 105 8.90 7.69 0.80
C LYS A 105 10.38 7.86 0.51
N ILE A 106 10.74 8.83 -0.30
CA ILE A 106 12.17 9.17 -0.49
C ILE A 106 12.84 9.54 0.82
N ARG A 107 12.18 10.35 1.64
CA ARG A 107 12.67 10.72 2.97
C ARG A 107 11.59 10.38 3.99
N LEU A 108 11.99 9.76 5.09
CA LEU A 108 11.11 9.49 6.22
C LEU A 108 10.54 10.81 6.79
N LYS A 109 9.22 10.87 6.96
CA LYS A 109 8.48 12.06 7.41
C LYS A 109 7.29 11.65 8.28
N TYR A 110 6.86 12.54 9.18
CA TYR A 110 5.62 12.38 9.96
C TYR A 110 4.38 12.13 9.11
N SER A 111 4.34 12.65 7.88
CA SER A 111 3.21 12.39 6.97
C SER A 111 3.04 10.90 6.67
N ALA A 112 4.13 10.15 6.52
CA ALA A 112 4.06 8.71 6.27
C ALA A 112 3.47 7.95 7.46
N ILE A 113 3.81 8.38 8.68
CA ILE A 113 3.28 7.82 9.93
C ILE A 113 1.76 8.06 9.99
N GLY A 114 1.33 9.30 9.78
CA GLY A 114 -0.10 9.65 9.79
C GLY A 114 -0.88 8.93 8.68
N GLN A 115 -0.30 8.84 7.48
CA GLN A 115 -0.89 8.09 6.37
C GLN A 115 -1.08 6.61 6.72
N LEU A 116 -0.04 5.92 7.20
CA LEU A 116 -0.12 4.49 7.55
C LEU A 116 -1.12 4.20 8.67
N GLN A 117 -1.17 5.05 9.71
CA GLN A 117 -2.16 4.92 10.78
C GLN A 117 -3.59 5.10 10.24
N GLY A 118 -3.83 6.14 9.43
CA GLY A 118 -5.12 6.32 8.79
C GLY A 118 -5.48 5.15 7.88
N TYR A 119 -4.55 4.69 7.05
CA TYR A 119 -4.76 3.54 6.16
C TYR A 119 -5.08 2.27 6.94
N LEU A 120 -4.49 2.04 8.10
CA LEU A 120 -4.82 0.90 8.97
C LEU A 120 -6.29 0.91 9.37
N ASP A 121 -6.78 2.06 9.84
CA ASP A 121 -8.16 2.22 10.31
C ASP A 121 -9.15 2.00 9.15
N TRP A 122 -8.90 2.64 8.01
CA TRP A 122 -9.70 2.49 6.80
C TRP A 122 -9.68 1.06 6.27
N PHE A 123 -8.49 0.44 6.21
CA PHE A 123 -8.33 -0.92 5.71
C PHE A 123 -9.07 -1.93 6.60
N LYS A 124 -8.98 -1.78 7.92
CA LYS A 124 -9.72 -2.64 8.85
C LYS A 124 -11.23 -2.51 8.69
N ARG A 125 -11.71 -1.28 8.48
CA ARG A 125 -13.13 -0.96 8.31
C ARG A 125 -13.70 -1.48 6.99
N ASP A 126 -12.95 -1.34 5.91
CA ASP A 126 -13.45 -1.69 4.57
C ASP A 126 -13.24 -3.18 4.25
N TYR A 127 -12.15 -3.80 4.72
CA TYR A 127 -11.74 -5.15 4.31
C TYR A 127 -11.81 -6.21 5.42
N HIS A 128 -12.14 -5.84 6.67
CA HIS A 128 -12.29 -6.75 7.80
C HIS A 128 -11.23 -7.86 7.87
N PRO A 129 -9.93 -7.50 7.87
CA PRO A 129 -8.85 -8.48 7.75
C PRO A 129 -8.86 -9.46 8.92
N THR A 130 -8.78 -10.75 8.62
CA THR A 130 -8.71 -11.82 9.63
C THR A 130 -7.29 -12.10 10.11
N LYS A 131 -6.28 -11.65 9.34
CA LYS A 131 -4.86 -11.75 9.69
C LYS A 131 -4.36 -10.47 10.37
N PRO A 132 -3.34 -10.56 11.24
CA PRO A 132 -2.67 -9.38 11.77
C PRO A 132 -2.17 -8.45 10.65
N VAL A 133 -2.39 -7.15 10.82
CA VAL A 133 -1.95 -6.12 9.88
C VAL A 133 -0.75 -5.37 10.48
N GLU A 134 0.37 -5.35 9.78
CA GLU A 134 1.59 -4.63 10.14
C GLU A 134 1.83 -3.44 9.20
N LEU A 135 2.32 -2.35 9.77
CA LEU A 135 2.60 -1.13 9.03
C LEU A 135 4.09 -1.06 8.69
N VAL A 136 4.40 -0.71 7.45
CA VAL A 136 5.77 -0.63 6.97
C VAL A 136 5.97 0.68 6.23
N VAL A 137 7.00 1.43 6.61
CA VAL A 137 7.49 2.55 5.82
C VAL A 137 8.83 2.17 5.20
N VAL A 138 8.92 2.27 3.87
CA VAL A 138 10.15 2.05 3.12
C VAL A 138 10.71 3.42 2.74
N ALA A 139 11.95 3.70 3.12
CA ALA A 139 12.58 4.99 2.86
C ALA A 139 14.02 4.92 2.35
N ALA A 140 14.38 5.85 1.46
CA ALA A 140 15.75 5.98 0.97
C ALA A 140 16.63 6.80 1.91
N TYR A 141 16.09 7.89 2.45
CA TYR A 141 16.74 8.76 3.42
C TYR A 141 16.06 8.63 4.78
N ASP A 142 16.88 8.31 5.77
CA ASP A 142 16.46 8.15 7.15
C ASP A 142 16.20 9.50 7.84
N ARG A 143 15.50 9.43 8.97
CA ARG A 143 15.25 10.53 9.89
C ARG A 143 15.23 9.99 11.33
N PRO A 144 16.41 9.83 11.97
CA PRO A 144 16.56 9.12 13.24
C PRO A 144 15.64 9.61 14.37
N GLU A 145 15.33 10.90 14.41
CA GLU A 145 14.43 11.46 15.43
C GLU A 145 12.99 10.93 15.36
N LEU A 146 12.62 10.20 14.28
CA LEU A 146 11.31 9.57 14.14
C LEU A 146 11.30 8.10 14.59
N HIS A 147 12.44 7.49 14.89
CA HIS A 147 12.54 6.06 15.20
C HIS A 147 11.73 5.68 16.44
N GLU A 148 11.85 6.45 17.53
CA GLU A 148 11.08 6.22 18.76
C GLU A 148 9.56 6.28 18.49
N THR A 149 9.13 7.21 17.63
CA THR A 149 7.71 7.32 17.27
C THR A 149 7.25 6.12 16.45
N LEU A 150 8.05 5.66 15.49
CA LEU A 150 7.75 4.47 14.69
C LEU A 150 7.66 3.22 15.55
N GLU A 151 8.61 3.01 16.45
CA GLU A 151 8.65 1.87 17.37
C GLU A 151 7.42 1.86 18.29
N ARG A 152 7.13 2.98 18.94
CA ARG A 152 5.95 3.12 19.81
C ARG A 152 4.63 2.83 19.09
N LEU A 153 4.56 3.16 17.80
CA LEU A 153 3.36 2.94 16.97
C LEU A 153 3.37 1.60 16.23
N GLY A 154 4.38 0.75 16.42
CA GLY A 154 4.49 -0.55 15.74
C GLY A 154 4.68 -0.45 14.23
N ILE A 155 5.29 0.64 13.75
CA ILE A 155 5.58 0.84 12.32
C ILE A 155 7.01 0.40 12.02
N LYS A 156 7.16 -0.60 11.16
CA LYS A 156 8.47 -1.11 10.74
C LYS A 156 9.10 -0.15 9.73
N LEU A 157 10.31 0.31 10.02
CA LEU A 157 11.14 1.07 9.07
C LEU A 157 12.00 0.10 8.25
N ILE A 158 12.00 0.28 6.93
CA ILE A 158 12.95 -0.37 6.02
C ILE A 158 13.71 0.72 5.29
N LEU A 159 15.01 0.83 5.55
CA LEU A 159 15.89 1.72 4.82
C LEU A 159 16.45 0.99 3.59
N LEU A 160 16.21 1.55 2.41
CA LEU A 160 16.65 0.96 1.15
C LEU A 160 17.32 2.02 0.29
N ARG A 161 18.61 1.80 0.01
CA ARG A 161 19.45 2.69 -0.80
C ARG A 161 19.74 2.06 -2.16
#